data_AF-A0A1G5NUV2-F1
#
_entry.id   AF-A0A1G5NUV2-F1
#
_cell.length_a   1.000
_cell.length_b   1.000
_cell.length_c   1.000
_cell.angle_alpha   90.00
_cell.angle_beta   90.00
_cell.angle_gamma   90.00
#
_symmetry.space_group_name_H-M   'P 1'
#
loop_
_entity.id
_entity.type
_entity.pdbx_description
1 polymer ?
#
loop_
_entity_poly.entity_id
_entity_poly.type
_entity_poly.pdbx_seq_one_letter_code
_entity_poly.pdbx_strand_id
1 'polypeptide(L)'
;MPLISHARALRRGQTDAERALWYHLRGNRLQGHKFRRQHPYGRYILDFVCLEARLVIELDGGQHQGSANDRERDAWLQAQGFKIIRFWNHEVLTQPDAVLERLFAALSPA
;
A
#
# COMPACT_ATOMS: atom_id res chain seq x y z
N MET A 1 -11.92 1.46 -18.81
CA MET A 1 -11.77 0.12 -18.18
C MET A 1 -12.34 0.19 -16.77
N PRO A 2 -13.27 -0.70 -16.38
CA PRO A 2 -13.75 -0.77 -14.99
C PRO A 2 -12.59 -0.95 -14.00
N LEU A 3 -12.59 -0.28 -12.84
CA LEU A 3 -11.50 -0.35 -11.85
C LEU A 3 -11.14 -1.78 -11.45
N ILE A 4 -12.13 -2.67 -11.39
CA ILE A 4 -11.94 -4.10 -11.08
C ILE A 4 -11.07 -4.79 -12.15
N SER A 5 -11.30 -4.49 -13.43
CA SER A 5 -10.50 -5.05 -14.54
C SER A 5 -9.07 -4.50 -14.52
N HIS A 6 -8.91 -3.21 -14.21
CA HIS A 6 -7.59 -2.58 -14.08
C HIS A 6 -6.80 -3.18 -12.90
N ALA A 7 -7.42 -3.32 -11.74
CA ALA A 7 -6.81 -3.99 -10.58
C ALA A 7 -6.42 -5.44 -10.88
N ARG A 8 -7.17 -6.18 -11.69
CA ARG A 8 -6.76 -7.54 -12.10
C ARG A 8 -5.52 -7.52 -13.00
N ALA A 9 -5.42 -6.56 -13.91
CA ALA A 9 -4.27 -6.40 -14.79
C ALA A 9 -3.01 -6.01 -14.00
N LEU A 10 -3.12 -5.00 -13.14
CA LEU A 10 -2.05 -4.59 -12.24
C LEU A 10 -1.57 -5.78 -11.39
N ARG A 11 -2.49 -6.66 -10.94
CA ARG A 11 -2.11 -7.77 -10.05
C ARG A 11 -1.25 -8.82 -10.74
N ARG A 12 -1.34 -8.88 -12.08
CA ARG A 12 -0.52 -9.74 -12.94
C ARG A 12 0.79 -9.05 -13.29
N GLY A 13 0.79 -7.73 -13.49
CA GLY A 13 1.95 -6.92 -13.84
C GLY A 13 2.65 -6.24 -12.65
N GLN A 14 2.72 -6.90 -11.49
CA GLN A 14 3.37 -6.32 -10.31
C GLN A 14 4.86 -6.09 -10.56
N THR A 15 5.35 -4.96 -10.05
CA THR A 15 6.78 -4.65 -9.90
C THR A 15 7.45 -5.63 -8.93
N ASP A 16 8.78 -5.69 -8.95
CA ASP A 16 9.53 -6.54 -8.03
C ASP A 16 9.36 -6.10 -6.58
N ALA A 17 9.28 -4.78 -6.32
CA ALA A 17 9.03 -4.24 -4.99
C ALA A 17 7.63 -4.64 -4.47
N GLU A 18 6.58 -4.50 -5.28
CA GLU A 18 5.24 -4.96 -4.92
C GLU A 18 5.22 -6.46 -4.62
N ARG A 19 5.90 -7.26 -5.45
CA ARG A 19 5.98 -8.71 -5.26
C ARG A 19 6.71 -9.09 -3.97
N ALA A 20 7.82 -8.40 -3.68
CA ALA A 20 8.60 -8.59 -2.47
C ALA A 20 7.78 -8.25 -1.24
N LEU A 21 7.17 -7.06 -1.18
CA LEU A 21 6.33 -6.68 -0.05
C LEU A 21 5.12 -7.62 0.11
N TRP A 22 4.46 -7.99 -1.00
CA TRP A 22 3.32 -8.91 -0.93
C TRP A 22 3.68 -10.27 -0.33
N TYR A 23 4.91 -10.77 -0.55
CA TYR A 23 5.36 -12.01 0.08
C TYR A 23 5.31 -11.96 1.61
N HIS A 24 5.64 -10.82 2.20
CA HIS A 24 5.61 -10.62 3.65
C HIS A 24 4.21 -10.32 4.20
N LEU A 25 3.33 -9.70 3.40
CA LEU A 25 1.99 -9.31 3.86
C LEU A 25 0.91 -10.38 3.64
N ARG A 26 1.03 -11.20 2.61
CA ARG A 26 -0.01 -12.17 2.21
C ARG A 26 -0.29 -13.20 3.30
N GLY A 27 -1.52 -13.70 3.34
CA GLY A 27 -1.88 -14.80 4.24
C GLY A 27 -1.71 -14.45 5.71
N ASN A 28 -1.97 -13.20 6.07
CA ASN A 28 -1.97 -12.70 7.45
C ASN A 28 -0.61 -12.84 8.15
N ARG A 29 0.49 -12.84 7.38
CA ARG A 29 1.85 -13.06 7.88
C ARG A 29 2.37 -11.94 8.78
N LEU A 30 1.90 -10.70 8.57
CA LEU A 30 2.27 -9.57 9.42
C LEU A 30 1.29 -9.47 10.60
N GLN A 31 1.64 -10.08 11.72
CA GLN A 31 0.88 -10.07 12.99
C GLN A 31 -0.59 -10.50 12.87
N GLY A 32 -0.93 -11.37 11.91
CA GLY A 32 -2.32 -11.78 11.71
C GLY A 32 -3.17 -10.78 10.91
N HIS A 33 -2.62 -9.61 10.55
CA HIS A 33 -3.38 -8.57 9.87
C HIS A 33 -3.69 -8.91 8.41
N LYS A 34 -4.92 -8.63 7.98
CA LYS A 34 -5.38 -8.95 6.63
C LYS A 34 -5.08 -7.85 5.63
N PHE A 35 -3.99 -8.01 4.89
CA PHE A 35 -3.64 -7.14 3.76
C PHE A 35 -4.28 -7.58 2.44
N ARG A 36 -4.67 -6.59 1.64
CA ARG A 36 -5.09 -6.73 0.24
C ARG A 36 -4.12 -5.95 -0.63
N ARG A 37 -3.88 -6.41 -1.85
CA ARG A 37 -3.07 -5.70 -2.85
C ARG A 37 -3.91 -5.19 -4.02
N GLN A 38 -3.53 -4.02 -4.53
CA GLN A 38 -4.15 -3.29 -5.64
C GLN A 38 -5.66 -3.31 -5.51
N HIS A 39 -6.12 -2.79 -4.38
CA HIS A 39 -7.51 -2.84 -3.97
C HIS A 39 -8.25 -1.61 -4.51
N PRO A 40 -9.28 -1.79 -5.37
CA PRO A 40 -10.16 -0.69 -5.73
C PRO A 40 -10.87 -0.16 -4.48
N TYR A 41 -10.81 1.15 -4.26
CA TYR A 41 -11.49 1.83 -3.18
C TYR A 41 -11.88 3.25 -3.61
N GLY A 42 -13.19 3.52 -3.63
CA GLY A 42 -13.73 4.74 -4.25
C GLY A 42 -13.32 4.82 -5.73
N ARG A 43 -12.67 5.93 -6.08
CA ARG A 43 -12.13 6.20 -7.43
C ARG A 43 -10.67 5.78 -7.62
N TYR A 44 -10.04 5.21 -6.59
CA TYR A 44 -8.61 4.90 -6.57
C TYR A 44 -8.37 3.39 -6.51
N ILE A 45 -7.13 2.98 -6.83
CA ILE A 45 -6.62 1.64 -6.57
C ILE A 45 -5.43 1.80 -5.65
N LEU A 46 -5.49 1.15 -4.49
CA LEU A 46 -4.48 1.24 -3.44
C LEU A 46 -3.50 0.07 -3.57
N ASP A 47 -2.19 0.33 -3.61
CA ASP A 47 -1.18 -0.72 -3.82
C ASP A 47 -1.29 -1.82 -2.77
N PHE A 48 -1.34 -1.44 -1.48
CA PHE A 48 -1.74 -2.33 -0.41
C PHE A 48 -2.63 -1.63 0.61
N VAL A 49 -3.51 -2.42 1.24
CA VAL A 49 -4.39 -1.91 2.29
C VAL A 49 -4.72 -2.99 3.33
N CYS A 50 -4.64 -2.60 4.60
CA CYS A 50 -5.24 -3.29 5.72
C CYS A 50 -6.50 -2.52 6.13
N LEU A 51 -7.68 -3.06 5.81
CA LEU A 51 -8.95 -2.36 6.04
C LEU A 51 -9.30 -2.27 7.53
N GLU A 52 -9.00 -3.33 8.30
CA GLU A 52 -9.25 -3.39 9.74
C GLU A 52 -8.40 -2.38 10.53
N ALA A 53 -7.12 -2.22 10.16
CA ALA A 53 -6.22 -1.26 10.78
C ALA A 53 -6.27 0.14 10.13
N ARG A 54 -7.14 0.32 9.12
CA ARG A 54 -7.21 1.55 8.31
C ARG A 54 -5.82 2.05 7.86
N LEU A 55 -5.01 1.13 7.33
CA LEU A 55 -3.65 1.43 6.85
C LEU A 55 -3.53 1.19 5.35
N VAL A 56 -3.10 2.22 4.62
CA VAL A 56 -2.73 2.16 3.20
C VAL A 56 -1.21 2.19 3.08
N ILE A 57 -0.66 1.35 2.20
CA ILE A 57 0.75 1.35 1.84
C ILE A 57 0.84 1.61 0.34
N GLU A 58 1.62 2.61 -0.05
CA GLU A 58 1.91 2.95 -1.44
C GLU A 58 3.40 2.73 -1.73
N LEU A 59 3.71 2.18 -2.90
CA LEU A 59 5.08 1.98 -3.33
C LEU A 59 5.44 2.98 -4.44
N ASP A 60 6.52 3.73 -4.23
CA ASP A 60 6.96 4.76 -5.16
C ASP A 60 8.23 4.35 -5.92
N GLY A 61 8.19 4.54 -7.24
CA GLY A 61 9.31 4.32 -8.15
C GLY A 61 10.06 5.59 -8.56
N GLY A 62 9.66 6.79 -8.13
CA GLY A 62 10.26 8.05 -8.60
C GLY A 62 9.90 9.31 -7.80
N GLN A 63 10.46 10.47 -8.17
CA GLN A 63 10.34 11.72 -7.40
C GLN A 63 8.99 12.47 -7.57
N HIS A 64 7.93 11.81 -8.06
CA HIS A 64 6.65 12.47 -8.34
C HIS A 64 5.69 12.46 -7.14
N GLN A 65 6.18 12.81 -5.96
CA GLN A 65 5.30 13.11 -4.82
C GLN A 65 4.88 14.58 -4.86
N GLY A 66 3.57 14.83 -4.74
CA GLY A 66 3.04 16.16 -4.46
C GLY A 66 2.37 16.87 -5.62
N SER A 67 1.94 16.13 -6.66
CA SER A 67 0.99 16.69 -7.62
C SER A 67 -0.32 17.06 -6.91
N ALA A 68 -1.10 17.98 -7.49
CA ALA A 68 -2.40 18.37 -6.91
C ALA A 68 -3.34 17.14 -6.75
N ASN A 69 -3.28 16.21 -7.70
CA ASN A 69 -4.05 14.97 -7.68
C ASN A 69 -3.63 14.05 -6.51
N ASP A 70 -2.34 13.96 -6.18
CA ASP A 70 -1.87 13.15 -5.04
C ASP A 70 -2.37 13.72 -3.72
N ARG A 71 -2.37 15.05 -3.58
CA ARG A 71 -2.88 15.72 -2.37
C ARG A 71 -4.38 15.52 -2.20
N GLU A 72 -5.16 15.62 -3.28
CA GLU A 72 -6.60 15.34 -3.24
C GLU A 72 -6.86 13.87 -2.86
N ARG A 73 -6.10 12.94 -3.43
CA ARG A 73 -6.18 11.51 -3.10
C ARG A 73 -5.88 11.26 -1.63
N ASP A 74 -4.78 11.80 -1.12
CA ASP A 74 -4.34 11.58 0.25
C ASP A 74 -5.32 12.20 1.26
N ALA A 75 -5.77 13.44 1.01
CA ALA A 75 -6.78 14.09 1.84
C ALA A 75 -8.09 13.31 1.86
N TRP A 76 -8.54 12.80 0.71
CA TRP A 76 -9.75 11.99 0.64
C TRP A 76 -9.60 10.68 1.44
N LEU A 77 -8.48 9.95 1.29
CA LEU A 77 -8.22 8.71 2.04
C LEU A 77 -8.10 8.95 3.54
N GLN A 78 -7.44 10.03 3.96
CA GLN A 78 -7.36 10.45 5.36
C GLN A 78 -8.74 10.78 5.94
N ALA A 79 -9.60 11.46 5.17
CA ALA A 79 -11.00 11.70 5.57
C ALA A 79 -11.82 10.41 5.69
N GLN A 80 -11.44 9.33 5.01
CA GLN A 80 -12.01 7.99 5.20
C GLN A 80 -11.40 7.24 6.40
N GLY A 81 -10.54 7.89 7.19
CA GLY A 81 -9.90 7.37 8.39
C GLY A 81 -8.62 6.57 8.12
N PHE A 82 -8.08 6.59 6.91
CA PHE A 82 -6.85 5.85 6.60
C PHE A 82 -5.59 6.61 7.01
N LYS A 83 -4.66 5.90 7.64
CA LYS A 83 -3.24 6.27 7.67
C LYS A 83 -2.60 5.82 6.36
N ILE A 84 -1.72 6.64 5.79
CA ILE A 84 -1.01 6.36 4.53
C ILE A 84 0.48 6.31 4.84
N ILE A 85 1.16 5.24 4.44
CA ILE A 85 2.62 5.11 4.53
C ILE A 85 3.16 4.83 3.12
N ARG A 86 4.22 5.54 2.77
CA ARG A 86 4.87 5.42 1.46
C ARG A 86 6.27 4.82 1.65
N PHE A 87 6.64 3.90 0.78
CA PHE A 87 7.99 3.35 0.71
C PHE A 87 8.54 3.53 -0.70
N TRP A 88 9.84 3.78 -0.78
CA TRP A 88 10.53 3.70 -2.06
C TRP A 88 10.71 2.24 -2.48
N ASN A 89 10.60 1.96 -3.78
CA ASN A 89 10.85 0.62 -4.30
C ASN A 89 12.22 0.07 -3.88
N HIS A 90 13.25 0.92 -3.88
CA HIS A 90 14.59 0.53 -3.43
C HIS A 90 14.63 0.16 -1.94
N GLU A 91 13.86 0.85 -1.09
CA GLU A 91 13.78 0.57 0.36
C GLU A 91 13.17 -0.82 0.58
N VAL A 92 12.08 -1.13 -0.11
CA VAL A 92 11.42 -2.45 -0.04
C VAL A 92 12.34 -3.58 -0.48
N LEU A 93 13.14 -3.35 -1.53
CA LEU A 93 14.02 -4.37 -2.10
C LEU A 93 15.33 -4.56 -1.31
N THR A 94 15.87 -3.49 -0.72
CA THR A 94 17.20 -3.51 -0.08
C THR A 94 17.14 -3.57 1.44
N GLN A 95 16.05 -3.11 2.05
CA GLN A 95 15.88 -3.01 3.50
C GLN A 95 14.50 -3.52 3.95
N PRO A 96 14.12 -4.77 3.60
CA PRO A 96 12.79 -5.29 3.89
C PRO A 96 12.48 -5.32 5.39
N ASP A 97 13.46 -5.61 6.25
CA ASP A 97 13.24 -5.66 7.70
C ASP A 97 12.84 -4.29 8.27
N ALA A 98 13.52 -3.21 7.84
CA ALA A 98 13.18 -1.84 8.24
C ALA A 98 11.78 -1.42 7.77
N VAL A 99 11.38 -1.85 6.56
CA VAL A 99 10.02 -1.65 6.06
C VAL A 99 9.00 -2.36 6.95
N LEU A 100 9.26 -3.62 7.32
CA LEU A 100 8.37 -4.41 8.16
C LEU A 100 8.29 -3.87 9.59
N GLU A 101 9.37 -3.37 10.16
CA GLU A 101 9.38 -2.70 11.47
C GLU A 101 8.52 -1.43 11.46
N ARG A 102 8.64 -0.59 10.42
CA ARG A 102 7.80 0.60 10.26
C ARG A 102 6.32 0.24 10.11
N LEU A 103 6.01 -0.83 9.40
CA LEU A 103 4.65 -1.34 9.26
C LEU A 103 4.13 -1.92 10.58
N PHE A 104 4.96 -2.66 11.31
CA PHE A 104 4.67 -3.19 12.63
C PHE A 104 4.27 -2.05 13.58
N ALA A 105 5.11 -1.02 13.69
CA ALA A 105 4.85 0.13 14.54
C ALA A 105 3.58 0.89 14.13
N ALA A 106 3.21 0.88 12.85
CA ALA A 106 1.99 1.51 12.38
C ALA A 106 0.71 0.71 12.64
N LEU A 107 0.82 -0.60 12.89
CA LEU A 107 -0.30 -1.50 13.19
C LEU A 107 -0.55 -1.62 14.70
N SER A 108 0.45 -1.36 15.53
CA SER A 108 0.30 -1.35 16.98
C SER A 108 -0.60 -0.19 17.43
N PRO A 109 -1.56 -0.41 18.36
CA PRO A 109 -2.29 0.67 19.01
C PRO A 109 -1.31 1.62 19.70
N ALA A 110 -1.62 2.93 19.66
CA ALA A 110 -0.92 3.93 20.45
C ALA A 110 -1.21 3.76 21.95
#